data_AF-A0AB33FWQ1-F1
#
_entry.id   AF-A0AB33FWQ1-F1
#
_cell.length_a   1.000
_cell.length_b   1.000
_cell.length_c   1.000
_cell.angle_alpha   90.00
_cell.angle_beta   90.00
_cell.angle_gamma   90.00
#
_symmetry.space_group_name_H-M   'P 1'
#
loop_
_entity.id
_entity.type
_entity.pdbx_description
1 polymer ?
#
loop_
_entity_poly.entity_id
_entity_poly.type
_entity_poly.pdbx_seq_one_letter_code
_entity_poly.pdbx_strand_id
1 'polypeptide(L)'
;MKLITKNPRLNALANQYAVAVYRYVIQQNKGCQFDFGMDGEALYVAIMGGVPGIRDLVDSYLLDALKLNCPQLDLLIIQMISKCLDDGNLTPRGLAVWQCIKKDMYATVLGNGERHDA
;
A
#
# COMPACT_ATOMS: atom_id res chain seq x y z
N MET A 1 -4.76 4.96 -14.74
CA MET A 1 -5.17 4.89 -13.32
C MET A 1 -6.29 5.87 -13.05
N LYS A 2 -7.29 5.50 -12.26
CA LYS A 2 -8.39 6.38 -11.83
C LYS A 2 -8.02 6.99 -10.48
N LEU A 3 -8.06 8.31 -10.35
CA LEU A 3 -7.89 8.99 -9.06
C LEU A 3 -8.97 8.52 -8.08
N ILE A 4 -8.59 7.78 -7.04
CA ILE A 4 -9.51 7.32 -6.00
C ILE A 4 -10.06 8.50 -5.19
N THR A 5 -9.27 9.56 -5.03
CA THR A 5 -9.67 10.76 -4.31
C THR A 5 -9.55 12.03 -5.13
N LYS A 6 -10.56 12.91 -5.01
CA LYS A 6 -10.51 14.28 -5.53
C LYS A 6 -9.95 15.27 -4.52
N ASN A 7 -9.68 14.83 -3.29
CA ASN A 7 -9.11 15.67 -2.25
C ASN A 7 -7.59 15.82 -2.47
N PRO A 8 -7.09 17.04 -2.77
CA PRO A 8 -5.70 17.24 -3.15
C PRO A 8 -4.73 16.94 -1.99
N ARG A 9 -5.15 17.20 -0.74
CA ARG A 9 -4.32 16.91 0.44
C ARG A 9 -4.17 15.41 0.66
N LEU A 10 -5.27 14.66 0.53
CA LEU A 10 -5.21 13.20 0.63
C LEU A 10 -4.36 12.61 -0.49
N ASN A 11 -4.51 13.10 -1.72
CA ASN A 11 -3.71 12.65 -2.86
C ASN A 11 -2.21 12.90 -2.64
N ALA A 12 -1.84 14.09 -2.14
CA ALA A 12 -0.45 14.41 -1.84
C ALA A 12 0.14 13.50 -0.76
N LEU A 13 -0.60 13.26 0.33
CA LEU A 13 -0.16 12.35 1.40
C LEU A 13 0.01 10.92 0.91
N ALA A 14 -0.90 10.43 0.06
CA ALA A 14 -0.81 9.09 -0.47
C ALA A 14 0.37 8.93 -1.46
N ASN A 15 0.69 9.98 -2.23
CA ASN A 15 1.92 10.03 -3.04
C ASN A 15 3.18 10.01 -2.17
N GLN A 16 3.22 10.81 -1.10
CA GLN A 16 4.37 10.83 -0.17
C GLN A 16 4.56 9.48 0.51
N TYR A 17 3.46 8.85 0.94
CA TYR A 17 3.49 7.52 1.52
C TYR A 17 4.02 6.48 0.53
N ALA A 18 3.59 6.52 -0.73
CA ALA A 18 4.12 5.63 -1.77
C ALA A 18 5.63 5.82 -2.02
N VAL A 19 6.12 7.06 -2.01
CA VAL A 19 7.56 7.35 -2.10
C VAL A 19 8.33 6.75 -0.92
N ALA A 20 7.81 6.93 0.31
CA ALA A 20 8.44 6.42 1.52
C ALA A 20 8.51 4.88 1.52
N VAL A 21 7.42 4.21 1.13
CA VAL A 21 7.36 2.75 0.96
C VAL A 21 8.34 2.28 -0.11
N TYR A 22 8.38 2.93 -1.28
CA TYR A 22 9.31 2.55 -2.35
C TYR A 22 10.76 2.60 -1.88
N ARG A 23 11.16 3.69 -1.22
CA ARG A 23 12.50 3.85 -0.63
C ARG A 23 12.80 2.75 0.39
N TYR A 24 11.85 2.48 1.29
CA TYR A 24 11.98 1.42 2.29
C TYR A 24 12.21 0.05 1.63
N VAL A 25 11.42 -0.30 0.61
CA VAL A 25 11.54 -1.60 -0.08
C VAL A 25 12.90 -1.76 -0.75
N ILE A 26 13.38 -0.75 -1.49
CA ILE A 26 14.67 -0.83 -2.18
C ILE A 26 15.82 -1.02 -1.17
N GLN A 27 15.77 -0.29 -0.06
CA GLN A 27 16.79 -0.37 1.00
C GLN A 27 16.83 -1.76 1.64
N GLN A 28 15.68 -2.37 1.89
CA GLN A 28 15.59 -3.69 2.53
C GLN A 28 15.97 -4.84 1.59
N ASN A 29 15.54 -4.78 0.33
CA ASN A 29 15.53 -5.96 -0.55
C ASN A 29 16.65 -5.96 -1.60
N LYS A 30 17.59 -4.99 -1.57
CA LYS A 30 18.68 -4.83 -2.55
C LYS A 30 18.21 -4.94 -4.01
N GLY A 31 16.97 -4.55 -4.30
CA GLY A 31 16.33 -4.76 -5.60
C GLY A 31 14.89 -4.22 -5.65
N CYS A 32 14.29 -4.29 -6.83
CA CYS A 32 12.93 -3.79 -7.09
C CYS A 32 11.85 -4.86 -6.88
N GLN A 33 11.98 -5.70 -5.85
CA GLN A 33 10.97 -6.68 -5.48
C GLN A 33 10.76 -6.70 -3.98
N PHE A 34 9.60 -7.16 -3.52
CA PHE A 34 9.38 -7.43 -2.10
C PHE A 34 8.62 -8.72 -1.85
N ASP A 35 8.95 -9.32 -0.71
CA ASP A 35 8.23 -10.45 -0.16
C ASP A 35 6.95 -9.98 0.54
N PHE A 36 5.84 -10.62 0.17
CA PHE A 36 4.53 -10.43 0.77
C PHE A 36 3.90 -11.77 1.21
N GLY A 37 4.69 -12.85 1.20
CA GLY A 37 4.27 -14.13 1.74
C GLY A 37 3.96 -14.05 3.24
N MET A 38 3.09 -14.96 3.69
CA MET A 38 2.64 -15.08 5.08
C MET A 38 2.83 -16.52 5.55
N ASP A 39 2.87 -16.73 6.87
CA ASP A 39 2.91 -18.05 7.51
C ASP A 39 4.04 -18.98 7.02
N GLY A 40 5.18 -18.41 6.63
CA GLY A 40 6.37 -19.13 6.17
C GLY A 40 6.42 -19.38 4.67
N GLU A 41 5.39 -18.98 3.91
CA GLU A 41 5.44 -18.95 2.45
C GLU A 41 6.23 -17.72 1.97
N ALA A 42 6.98 -17.90 0.89
CA ALA A 42 7.69 -16.80 0.23
C ALA A 42 6.98 -16.48 -1.09
N LEU A 43 6.39 -15.29 -1.18
CA LEU A 43 5.78 -14.79 -2.40
C LEU A 43 6.39 -13.43 -2.74
N TYR A 44 6.93 -13.32 -3.96
CA TYR A 44 7.61 -12.12 -4.39
C TYR A 44 6.82 -11.41 -5.48
N VAL A 45 6.77 -10.09 -5.38
CA VAL A 45 6.25 -9.25 -6.44
C VAL A 45 7.29 -8.20 -6.83
N ALA A 46 7.50 -8.07 -8.14
CA ALA A 46 8.33 -7.01 -8.69
C ALA A 46 7.58 -5.67 -8.64
N ILE A 47 8.23 -4.62 -8.16
CA ILE A 47 7.75 -3.25 -8.22
C ILE A 47 7.99 -2.72 -9.64
N MET A 48 7.08 -3.07 -10.55
CA MET A 48 7.10 -2.54 -11.90
C MET A 48 6.77 -1.04 -11.88
N GLY A 49 7.61 -0.21 -12.50
CA GLY A 49 7.35 1.23 -12.62
C GLY A 49 7.72 2.10 -11.42
N GLY A 50 8.31 1.54 -10.36
CA GLY A 50 8.83 2.31 -9.22
C GLY A 50 7.74 2.89 -8.30
N VAL A 51 7.86 4.17 -7.91
CA VAL A 51 6.87 4.85 -7.07
C VAL A 51 5.43 4.73 -7.59
N PRO A 52 5.16 4.92 -8.91
CA PRO A 52 3.85 4.61 -9.50
C PRO A 52 3.32 3.24 -9.09
N GLY A 53 4.06 2.15 -9.28
CA GLY A 53 3.59 0.81 -8.90
C GLY A 53 3.24 0.68 -7.41
N ILE A 54 4.00 1.32 -6.52
CA ILE A 54 3.63 1.39 -5.10
C ILE A 54 2.37 2.24 -4.87
N ARG A 55 2.21 3.32 -5.62
CA ARG A 55 1.02 4.17 -5.56
C ARG A 55 -0.23 3.38 -5.94
N ASP A 56 -0.17 2.55 -6.96
CA ASP A 56 -1.24 1.63 -7.36
C ASP A 56 -1.65 0.72 -6.19
N LEU A 57 -0.68 0.13 -5.49
CA LEU A 57 -0.96 -0.72 -4.33
C LEU A 57 -1.60 0.05 -3.17
N VAL A 58 -1.10 1.25 -2.87
CA VAL A 58 -1.70 2.14 -1.85
C VAL A 58 -3.12 2.53 -2.24
N ASP A 59 -3.34 2.80 -3.53
CA ASP A 59 -4.66 3.12 -4.04
C ASP A 59 -5.61 1.93 -3.85
N SER A 60 -5.27 0.75 -4.37
CA SER A 60 -6.16 -0.42 -4.37
C SER A 60 -6.37 -1.06 -2.99
N TYR A 61 -5.34 -1.13 -2.15
CA TYR A 61 -5.42 -1.87 -0.88
C TYR A 61 -5.60 -0.98 0.35
N LEU A 62 -5.28 0.31 0.25
CA LEU A 62 -5.52 1.24 1.36
C LEU A 62 -6.68 2.20 1.08
N LEU A 63 -6.60 3.00 0.01
CA LEU A 63 -7.59 4.06 -0.21
C LEU A 63 -8.95 3.50 -0.64
N ASP A 64 -8.99 2.55 -1.57
CA ASP A 64 -10.26 1.92 -1.99
C ASP A 64 -10.92 1.21 -0.80
N ALA A 65 -10.16 0.42 -0.04
CA ALA A 65 -10.66 -0.23 1.17
C ALA A 65 -11.23 0.76 2.20
N LEU A 66 -10.52 1.87 2.48
CA LEU A 66 -11.00 2.88 3.42
C LEU A 66 -12.23 3.62 2.89
N LYS A 67 -12.30 3.90 1.58
CA LYS A 67 -13.45 4.60 0.99
C LYS A 67 -14.70 3.75 0.89
N LEU A 68 -14.56 2.46 0.63
CA LEU A 68 -15.68 1.52 0.65
C LEU A 68 -16.34 1.50 2.03
N ASN A 69 -15.54 1.55 3.10
CA ASN A 69 -16.04 1.50 4.47
C ASN A 69 -16.46 2.87 5.02
N CYS A 70 -15.86 3.97 4.53
CA CYS A 70 -15.98 5.31 5.13
C CYS A 70 -15.90 6.44 4.07
N PRO A 71 -16.85 6.52 3.11
CA PRO A 71 -16.72 7.36 1.90
C PRO A 71 -16.67 8.88 2.16
N GLN A 72 -17.10 9.34 3.34
CA GLN A 72 -17.15 10.77 3.70
C GLN A 72 -16.01 11.22 4.63
N LEU A 73 -15.10 10.31 5.00
CA LEU A 73 -14.11 10.55 6.05
C LEU A 73 -12.70 10.88 5.51
N ASP A 74 -12.61 11.64 4.42
CA ASP A 74 -11.32 12.10 3.88
C ASP A 74 -10.43 12.74 4.96
N LEU A 75 -11.00 13.50 5.90
CA LEU A 75 -10.26 14.10 7.01
C LEU A 75 -9.65 13.05 7.96
N LEU A 76 -10.36 11.96 8.25
CA LEU A 76 -9.85 10.89 9.10
C LEU A 76 -8.73 10.13 8.38
N ILE A 77 -8.91 9.85 7.08
CA ILE A 77 -7.88 9.20 6.26
C ILE A 77 -6.63 10.07 6.19
N ILE A 78 -6.78 11.39 5.99
CA ILE A 78 -5.68 12.36 6.02
C ILE A 78 -4.93 12.29 7.36
N GLN A 79 -5.65 12.31 8.50
CA GLN A 79 -5.04 12.22 9.83
C GLN A 79 -4.33 10.87 10.06
N MET A 80 -4.86 9.79 9.48
CA MET A 80 -4.25 8.47 9.59
C MET A 80 -2.95 8.40 8.80
N ILE A 81 -2.97 8.80 7.52
CA ILE A 81 -1.80 8.75 6.64
C ILE A 81 -0.74 9.75 7.10
N SER A 82 -1.12 10.92 7.63
CA SER A 82 -0.14 11.87 8.17
C SER A 82 0.68 11.28 9.33
N LYS A 83 0.10 10.37 10.12
CA LYS A 83 0.82 9.65 11.20
C LYS A 83 1.71 8.51 10.70
N CYS A 84 1.59 8.15 9.43
CA CYS A 84 2.42 7.13 8.78
C CYS A 84 3.76 7.69 8.30
N LEU A 85 3.90 9.01 8.29
CA LEU A 85 5.05 9.73 7.77
C LEU A 85 5.69 10.60 8.85
N ASP A 86 7.01 10.60 8.89
CA ASP A 86 7.82 11.56 9.65
C ASP A 86 8.99 12.03 8.77
N ASP A 87 9.01 13.32 8.48
CA ASP A 87 9.94 13.95 7.52
C ASP A 87 10.12 13.16 6.20
N GLY A 88 9.02 12.65 5.65
CA GLY A 88 9.02 11.88 4.40
C GLY A 88 9.51 10.43 4.51
N ASN A 89 9.81 9.95 5.72
CA ASN A 89 10.14 8.55 6.02
C ASN A 89 8.96 7.83 6.68
N LEU A 90 8.96 6.49 6.61
CA LEU A 90 7.94 5.70 7.28
C LEU A 90 8.15 5.70 8.79
N THR A 91 7.08 6.01 9.53
CA THR A 91 7.02 5.75 10.98
C THR A 91 6.79 4.26 11.25
N PRO A 92 6.92 3.78 12.50
CA PRO A 92 6.49 2.43 12.85
C PRO A 92 5.03 2.14 12.49
N ARG A 93 4.16 3.15 12.62
CA ARG A 93 2.76 3.05 12.18
C ARG A 93 2.66 2.96 10.65
N GLY A 94 3.45 3.73 9.92
CA GLY A 94 3.52 3.65 8.46
C GLY A 94 3.98 2.27 7.97
N LEU A 95 4.94 1.65 8.67
CA LEU A 95 5.35 0.27 8.41
C LEU A 95 4.23 -0.73 8.72
N ALA A 96 3.51 -0.57 9.83
CA ALA A 96 2.38 -1.43 10.14
C ALA A 96 1.28 -1.37 9.07
N VAL A 97 0.96 -0.16 8.58
CA VAL A 97 0.01 0.00 7.45
C VAL A 97 0.52 -0.69 6.19
N TRP A 98 1.82 -0.61 5.90
CA TRP A 98 2.41 -1.31 4.77
C TRP A 98 2.30 -2.83 4.90
N GLN A 99 2.51 -3.38 6.11
CA GLN A 99 2.30 -4.81 6.37
C GLN A 99 0.83 -5.22 6.17
N CYS A 100 -0.13 -4.39 6.56
CA CYS A 100 -1.55 -4.65 6.27
C CYS A 100 -1.82 -4.69 4.76
N ILE A 101 -1.28 -3.75 3.98
CA ILE A 101 -1.39 -3.76 2.52
C ILE A 101 -0.85 -5.08 1.94
N LYS A 102 0.33 -5.53 2.37
CA LYS A 102 0.90 -6.81 1.92
C LYS A 102 0.01 -8.00 2.30
N LYS A 103 -0.62 -7.97 3.47
CA LYS A 103 -1.57 -9.01 3.91
C LYS A 103 -2.82 -9.07 3.02
N ASP A 104 -3.37 -7.92 2.67
CA ASP A 104 -4.55 -7.86 1.80
C ASP A 104 -4.20 -8.28 0.35
N MET A 105 -2.98 -7.96 -0.11
CA MET A 105 -2.42 -8.49 -1.36
C MET A 105 -2.33 -10.02 -1.33
N TYR A 106 -1.75 -10.58 -0.27
CA TYR A 106 -1.62 -12.03 -0.08
C TYR A 106 -2.98 -12.72 -0.12
N ALA A 107 -3.97 -12.20 0.62
CA ALA A 107 -5.33 -12.73 0.63
C ALA A 107 -6.01 -12.67 -0.74
N THR A 108 -5.74 -11.64 -1.54
CA THR A 108 -6.26 -11.53 -2.92
C THR A 108 -5.67 -12.60 -3.83
N VAL A 109 -4.38 -12.88 -3.70
CA VAL A 109 -3.70 -13.94 -4.48
C VAL A 109 -4.28 -15.31 -4.14
N LEU A 110 -4.46 -15.61 -2.85
CA LEU A 110 -5.08 -16.87 -2.42
C LEU A 110 -6.54 -17.01 -2.89
N GLY A 111 -7.36 -15.97 -2.68
CA GLY A 111 -8.77 -16.00 -3.09
C GLY A 111 -8.98 -16.06 -4.61
N ASN A 112 -7.99 -15.66 -5.41
CA ASN A 112 -7.98 -15.86 -6.86
C ASN A 112 -7.41 -17.23 -7.26
N GLY A 113 -6.49 -17.78 -6.48
CA GLY A 113 -5.98 -19.15 -6.66
C GLY A 113 -7.09 -20.20 -6.51
N GLU A 114 -7.95 -20.05 -5.50
CA GLU A 114 -9.09 -20.96 -5.25
C GLU A 114 -10.15 -20.96 -6.36
N ARG A 115 -10.24 -19.90 -7.17
CA ARG A 115 -11.25 -19.77 -8.24
C ARG A 115 -10.82 -20.42 -9.56
N HIS A 116 -9.57 -20.83 -9.70
CA HIS A 116 -9.09 -21.50 -10.91
C HIS A 116 -9.16 -23.04 -10.83
N ASP A 117 -9.49 -23.58 -9.65
CA ASP A 117 -9.59 -25.03 -9.40
C ASP A 117 -11.05 -25.52 -9.29
N ALA A 118 -12.03 -24.73 -9.74
CA ALA A 118 -13.48 -25.03 -9.69
C ALA A 118 -14.13 -25.13 -11.07
#